data_AF-A0A7X8LCP6-F1
#
_entry.id   AF-A0A7X8LCP6-F1
#
_cell.length_a   1.000
_cell.length_b   1.000
_cell.length_c   1.000
_cell.angle_alpha   90.00
_cell.angle_beta   90.00
_cell.angle_gamma   90.00
#
_symmetry.space_group_name_H-M   'P 1'
#
loop_
_entity.id
_entity.type
_entity.pdbx_description
1 polymer ?
#
loop_
_entity_poly.entity_id
_entity_poly.type
_entity_poly.pdbx_seq_one_letter_code
_entity_poly.pdbx_strand_id
1 'polypeptide(L)' 'MRPNILFITCDQLRKDALGCYGNRVIQTPNMDWIASQGVQCDQMYVAAGEDAF' A
#
# COMPACT_ATOMS: atom_id res chain seq x y z
N MET A 1 -10.05 14.65 22.69
CA MET A 1 -9.79 15.00 21.27
C MET A 1 -10.26 13.85 20.38
N ARG A 2 -10.79 14.15 19.18
CA ARG A 2 -11.22 13.15 18.19
C ARG A 2 -10.21 13.15 17.03
N PRO A 3 -9.58 12.03 16.67
CA PRO A 3 -8.64 11.98 15.57
C PRO A 3 -9.35 12.20 14.22
N ASN A 4 -8.61 12.73 13.25
CA ASN A 4 -9.04 12.73 11.85
C ASN A 4 -8.62 11.42 11.20
N ILE A 5 -9.47 10.85 10.34
CA ILE A 5 -9.19 9.61 9.62
C ILE A 5 -9.12 9.96 8.13
N LEU A 6 -7.99 9.62 7.50
CA LEU A 6 -7.78 9.74 6.06
C LEU A 6 -7.66 8.33 5.49
N PHE A 7 -8.55 7.98 4.55
CA PHE A 7 -8.53 6.69 3.85
C PHE A 7 -8.12 6.93 2.39
N ILE A 8 -7.01 6.33 1.98
CA ILE A 8 -6.45 6.44 0.63
C ILE A 8 -6.50 5.06 -0.02
N THR A 9 -7.05 4.99 -1.23
CA THR A 9 -7.05 3.80 -2.06
C THR A 9 -6.50 4.14 -3.44
N CYS A 10 -5.91 3.16 -4.12
CA CYS A 10 -5.41 3.28 -5.49
C CYS A 10 -6.05 2.19 -6.33
N ASP A 11 -6.49 2.56 -7.53
CA ASP A 11 -7.08 1.59 -8.46
C ASP A 11 -5.98 0.70 -9.07
N GLN A 12 -6.20 -0.61 -9.04
CA GLN A 12 -5.30 -1.65 -9.60
C GLN A 12 -3.84 -1.61 -9.11
N LEU A 13 -3.57 -1.05 -7.93
CA LEU A 13 -2.21 -1.01 -7.37
C LEU A 13 -1.76 -2.39 -6.90
N ARG A 14 -0.68 -2.90 -7.50
CA ARG A 14 -0.04 -4.16 -7.10
C ARG A 14 0.92 -3.96 -5.93
N LYS A 15 0.96 -4.93 -5.02
CA LYS A 15 1.89 -4.96 -3.89
C LYS A 15 3.36 -4.84 -4.34
N ASP A 16 3.73 -5.57 -5.38
CA ASP A 16 5.10 -5.62 -5.91
C ASP A 16 5.51 -4.35 -6.67
N ALA A 17 4.63 -3.37 -6.85
CA ALA A 17 4.95 -2.08 -7.45
C ALA A 17 5.57 -1.07 -6.44
N LEU A 18 5.54 -1.37 -5.13
CA LEU A 18 5.99 -0.44 -4.09
C LEU A 18 7.38 -0.80 -3.55
N GLY A 19 8.19 0.22 -3.29
CA GLY A 19 9.53 0.10 -2.71
C GLY A 19 9.53 -0.55 -1.33
N CYS A 20 8.57 -0.19 -0.48
CA CYS A 20 8.38 -0.78 0.86
C CYS A 20 8.04 -2.28 0.84
N TYR A 21 7.60 -2.83 -0.29
CA TYR A 21 7.43 -4.27 -0.52
C TYR A 21 8.59 -4.92 -1.30
N GLY A 22 9.70 -4.20 -1.47
CA GLY A 22 10.95 -4.72 -2.03
C GLY A 22 11.18 -4.41 -3.50
N ASN A 23 10.36 -3.57 -4.14
CA ASN A 23 10.63 -3.13 -5.51
C ASN A 23 11.91 -2.26 -5.55
N ARG A 24 12.84 -2.58 -6.44
CA ARG A 24 14.13 -1.87 -6.59
C ARG A 24 14.19 -0.94 -7.81
N VAL A 25 13.17 -0.97 -8.66
CA VAL A 25 13.12 -0.24 -9.93
C VAL A 25 12.18 0.96 -9.82
N ILE A 26 10.97 0.73 -9.31
CA ILE A 26 9.95 1.78 -9.12
C ILE A 26 10.23 2.50 -7.81
N GLN A 27 10.33 3.83 -7.87
CA GLN A 27 10.61 4.67 -6.70
C GLN A 27 9.31 5.20 -6.12
N THR A 28 9.02 4.85 -4.86
CA THR A 28 7.80 5.28 -4.15
C THR A 28 8.12 5.97 -2.81
N PRO A 29 8.98 7.00 -2.78
CA PRO A 29 9.58 7.50 -1.55
C PRO A 29 8.57 7.98 -0.50
N ASN A 30 7.43 8.55 -0.91
CA ASN A 30 6.39 8.98 0.02
C ASN A 30 5.63 7.80 0.65
N MET A 31 5.35 6.75 -0.15
CA MET A 31 4.72 5.53 0.37
C MET A 31 5.68 4.78 1.29
N ASP A 32 6.96 4.73 0.91
CA ASP A 32 8.01 4.09 1.70
C ASP A 32 8.21 4.82 3.04
N TRP A 33 8.14 6.15 3.02
CA TRP A 33 8.15 6.96 4.24
C TRP A 33 6.94 6.65 5.13
N ILE A 34 5.72 6.62 4.61
CA ILE A 34 4.51 6.27 5.38
C ILE A 34 4.66 4.88 6.01
N ALA A 35 5.13 3.89 5.24
CA ALA A 35 5.35 2.53 5.74
C ALA A 35 6.38 2.50 6.88
N SER A 36 7.45 3.29 6.79
CA SER A 36 8.49 3.39 7.85
C SER A 36 7.99 4.03 9.15
N GLN A 37 6.95 4.87 9.09
CA GLN A 37 6.39 5.59 10.23
C GLN A 37 5.15 4.89 10.82
N GLY A 38 4.75 3.75 10.26
CA GLY A 38 3.49 3.09 10.59
C GLY A 38 3.62 1.57 10.64
N VAL A 39 2.51 0.91 10.36
CA VAL A 39 2.42 -0.55 10.28
C VAL A 39 2.22 -0.93 8.82
N GLN A 40 3.12 -1.77 8.31
CA GLN A 40 3.01 -2.39 6.99
C GLN A 40 2.44 -3.80 7.14
N CYS A 41 1.41 -4.13 6.35
CA CYS A 41 0.79 -5.45 6.37
C CYS A 41 1.27 -6.29 5.19
N ASP A 42 2.10 -7.30 5.45
CA ASP A 42 2.59 -8.18 4.38
C ASP A 42 1.51 -9.11 3.80
N GLN A 43 0.45 -9.40 4.56
CA GLN A 43 -0.63 -10.30 4.16
C GLN A 43 -1.99 -9.57 4.28
N MET A 44 -2.23 -8.60 3.40
CA MET A 44 -3.49 -7.87 3.31
C MET A 44 -4.25 -8.26 2.05
N TYR A 45 -5.46 -8.79 2.20
CA TYR A 45 -6.30 -9.28 1.12
C TYR A 45 -7.56 -8.41 0.97
N VAL A 46 -8.05 -8.27 -0.25
CA VAL A 46 -9.31 -7.59 -0.56
C VAL A 46 -10.50 -8.55 -0.35
N ALA A 47 -11.69 -8.00 -0.12
CA ALA A 47 -12.90 -8.80 0.10
C ALA A 47 -13.36 -9.55 -1.17
N ALA A 48 -13.11 -8.96 -2.34
CA ALA A 48 -13.33 -9.56 -3.65
C ALA A 48 -12.28 -8.98 -4.62
N GLY A 49 -11.76 -9.80 -5.53
CA GLY A 49 -10.91 -9.35 -6.63
C GLY A 49 -11.71 -9.26 -7.91
N GLU A 50 -11.56 -8.18 -8.68
CA GLU A 50 -12.23 -8.03 -9.98
C GLU A 50 -11.42 -8.59 -11.16
N ASP A 51 -10.19 -9.05 -10.92
CA ASP A 51 -9.34 -9.65 -11.94
C ASP A 51 -9.27 -11.17 -11.73
N ALA A 52 -10.33 -11.87 -12.14
CA ALA A 52 -10.20 -13.26 -12.53
C ALA A 52 -9.48 -13.28 -13.89
N PHE A 53 -8.33 -13.93 -13.96
CA PHE A 53 -7.97 -14.59 -15.21
C PHE A 53 -9.02 -15.65 -15.52
#